data_AF-A0A7I7ZPQ5-F1
#
_entry.id   AF-A0A7I7ZPQ5-F1
#
_cell.length_a   1.000
_cell.length_b   1.000
_cell.length_c   1.000
_cell.angle_alpha   90.00
_cell.angle_beta   90.00
_cell.angle_gamma   90.00
#
_symmetry.space_group_name_H-M   'P 1'
#
loop_
_entity.id
_entity.type
_entity.pdbx_description
1 polymer ?
#
loop_
_entity_poly.entity_id
_entity_poly.type
_entity_poly.pdbx_seq_one_letter_code
_entity_poly.pdbx_strand_id
1 'polypeptide(L)'
;MQRRRAHLQKCPASGKVRFRDQREAVRALQSCDNARQRAAELRAESRRRECRTYYCDDCRGWHTTSQENRPRHLHFDAPRAIANNHVGFVGRRA
;
A
#
# COMPACT_ATOMS: atom_id res chain seq x y z
N MET A 1 -5.29 -8.11 39.23
CA MET A 1 -4.53 -6.91 38.83
C MET A 1 -4.80 -6.55 37.36
N GLN A 2 -5.98 -6.02 37.02
CA GLN A 2 -6.29 -5.59 35.65
C GLN A 2 -5.80 -4.17 35.44
N ARG A 3 -4.62 -4.04 34.81
CA ARG A 3 -4.08 -2.74 34.39
C ARG A 3 -5.08 -2.13 33.41
N ARG A 4 -5.79 -1.09 33.86
CA ARG A 4 -6.59 -0.20 33.03
C ARG A 4 -5.68 0.26 31.90
N ARG A 5 -5.89 -0.25 30.69
CA ARG A 5 -5.08 0.13 29.53
C ARG A 5 -5.38 1.60 29.30
N ALA A 6 -4.46 2.46 29.76
CA ALA A 6 -4.43 3.87 29.38
C ALA A 6 -4.71 3.94 27.88
N HIS A 7 -5.52 4.93 27.47
CA HIS A 7 -5.95 5.14 26.09
C HIS A 7 -4.74 5.39 25.20
N LEU A 8 -4.01 4.31 24.88
CA LEU A 8 -2.77 4.32 24.14
C LEU A 8 -3.14 4.69 22.71
N GLN A 9 -2.92 5.97 22.39
CA GLN A 9 -3.04 6.55 21.05
C GLN A 9 -2.14 5.81 20.03
N LYS A 10 -1.22 4.97 20.51
CA LYS A 10 -0.30 4.17 19.70
C LYS A 10 -0.40 2.69 20.08
N CYS A 11 -0.38 1.82 19.08
CA CYS A 11 -0.35 0.38 19.25
C CYS A 11 0.96 -0.05 19.91
N PRO A 12 0.93 -0.83 21.01
CA PRO A 12 2.15 -1.30 21.66
C PRO A 12 2.95 -2.29 20.81
N ALA A 13 2.30 -3.07 19.94
CA ALA A 13 2.95 -4.05 19.08
C ALA A 13 3.56 -3.41 17.83
N SER A 14 2.84 -2.46 17.21
CA SER A 14 3.24 -1.87 15.93
C SER A 14 3.84 -0.46 16.05
N GLY A 15 3.69 0.22 17.19
CA GLY A 15 4.05 1.64 17.38
C GLY A 15 3.17 2.64 16.61
N LYS A 16 2.25 2.15 15.75
CA LYS A 16 1.39 2.96 14.88
C LYS A 16 0.22 3.60 15.62
N VAL A 17 -0.28 4.70 15.09
CA VAL A 17 -1.45 5.40 15.64
C VAL A 17 -2.65 4.46 15.64
N ARG A 18 -3.31 4.35 16.79
CA ARG A 18 -4.51 3.55 17.00
C ARG A 18 -5.73 4.44 16.85
N PHE A 19 -6.56 4.13 15.86
CA PHE A 19 -7.89 4.71 15.71
C PHE A 19 -8.90 3.88 16.50
N ARG A 20 -9.89 4.57 17.08
CA ARG A 20 -10.96 3.95 17.87
C ARG A 20 -11.86 3.11 16.97
N ASP A 21 -12.26 3.69 15.84
CA ASP A 21 -13.23 3.13 14.91
C ASP A 21 -12.71 3.16 13.47
N GLN A 22 -13.24 2.26 12.63
CA GLN A 22 -12.90 2.21 11.20
C GLN A 22 -13.17 3.56 10.52
N ARG A 23 -14.26 4.23 10.90
CA ARG A 23 -14.64 5.54 10.35
C ARG A 23 -13.59 6.60 10.61
N GLU A 24 -12.98 6.59 11.79
CA GLU A 24 -11.92 7.52 12.15
C GLU A 24 -10.66 7.25 11.32
N ALA A 25 -10.32 5.98 11.12
CA ALA A 25 -9.20 5.58 10.27
C ALA A 25 -9.42 5.97 8.78
N VAL A 26 -10.66 5.86 8.29
CA VAL A 26 -11.02 6.33 6.93
C VAL A 26 -10.96 7.85 6.81
N ARG A 27 -11.42 8.60 7.82
CA ARG A 27 -11.28 10.06 7.85
C ARG A 27 -9.81 10.50 7.87
N ALA A 28 -8.94 9.74 8.54
CA ALA A 28 -7.50 9.97 8.51
C ALA A 28 -6.92 9.75 7.10
N LEU A 29 -7.35 8.70 6.38
CA LEU A 29 -6.98 8.50 4.98
C LEU A 29 -7.43 9.65 4.08
N GLN A 30 -8.68 10.10 4.19
CA GLN A 30 -9.19 11.24 3.42
C GLN A 30 -8.44 12.53 3.75
N SER A 31 -8.10 12.75 5.02
CA SER A 31 -7.29 13.90 5.43
C SER A 31 -5.88 13.85 4.80
N CYS A 32 -5.28 12.67 4.69
CA CYS A 32 -4.02 12.48 3.98
C CYS A 32 -4.15 12.70 2.48
N ASP A 33 -5.25 12.26 1.86
CA ASP A 33 -5.52 12.50 0.44
C ASP A 33 -5.69 13.99 0.14
N ASN A 34 -6.50 14.69 0.93
CA ASN A 34 -6.67 16.13 0.82
C ASN A 34 -5.36 16.90 1.05
N ALA A 35 -4.48 16.40 1.92
CA ALA A 35 -3.16 16.97 2.11
C ALA A 35 -2.24 16.73 0.90
N ARG A 36 -2.33 15.57 0.25
CA ARG A 36 -1.62 15.28 -1.01
C ARG A 36 -2.10 16.19 -2.14
N GLN A 37 -3.41 16.34 -2.31
CA GLN A 37 -3.98 17.23 -3.33
C GLN A 37 -3.53 18.68 -3.11
N ARG A 38 -3.63 19.20 -1.89
CA ARG A 38 -3.11 20.54 -1.55
C ARG A 38 -1.61 20.69 -1.75
N ALA A 39 -0.83 19.66 -1.43
CA ALA A 39 0.61 19.69 -1.67
C ALA A 39 0.93 19.71 -3.17
N ALA A 40 0.18 18.96 -3.99
CA ALA A 40 0.31 18.98 -5.44
C ALA A 40 -0.03 20.37 -6.02
N GLU A 41 -1.09 21.02 -5.53
CA GLU A 41 -1.43 22.41 -5.89
C GLU A 41 -0.30 23.39 -5.54
N LEU A 42 0.31 23.21 -4.36
CA LEU A 42 1.41 24.05 -3.87
C LEU A 42 2.79 23.66 -4.42
N ARG A 43 2.87 22.65 -5.32
CA ARG A 43 4.13 22.03 -5.80
C ARG A 43 5.08 21.63 -4.67
N ALA A 44 4.53 21.26 -3.52
CA ALA A 44 5.27 20.80 -2.36
C ALA A 44 5.26 19.26 -2.28
N GLU A 45 6.34 18.67 -1.79
CA GLU A 45 6.39 17.22 -1.60
C GLU A 45 5.61 16.78 -0.36
N SER A 46 4.61 15.90 -0.55
CA SER A 46 3.91 15.29 0.58
C SER A 46 4.63 14.01 1.04
N ARG A 47 5.05 13.97 2.32
CA ARG A 47 5.67 12.77 2.93
C ARG A 47 4.66 11.68 3.34
N ARG A 48 3.36 12.00 3.38
CA ARG A 48 2.32 11.05 3.81
C ARG A 48 1.82 10.24 2.62
N ARG A 49 2.02 8.91 2.68
CA ARG A 49 1.62 7.94 1.65
C ARG A 49 0.71 6.86 2.20
N GLU A 50 -0.06 7.17 3.24
CA GLU A 50 -1.00 6.23 3.85
C GLU A 50 -2.14 5.95 2.87
N CYS A 51 -2.34 4.69 2.47
CA CYS A 51 -3.29 4.31 1.42
C CYS A 51 -4.39 3.35 1.90
N ARG A 52 -4.22 2.68 3.04
CA ARG A 52 -5.14 1.62 3.47
C ARG A 52 -5.33 1.59 4.99
N THR A 53 -6.51 1.16 5.43
CA THR A 53 -6.79 0.80 6.83
C THR A 53 -6.77 -0.72 7.05
N TYR A 54 -6.33 -1.17 8.22
CA TYR A 54 -6.43 -2.57 8.65
C TYR A 54 -6.75 -2.68 10.14
N TYR A 55 -7.38 -3.78 10.54
CA TYR A 55 -7.61 -4.12 11.94
C TYR A 55 -6.39 -4.85 12.51
N CYS A 56 -5.96 -4.49 13.71
CA CYS A 56 -4.86 -5.16 14.42
C CYS A 56 -5.40 -5.94 15.60
N ASP A 57 -5.12 -7.24 15.63
CA ASP A 57 -5.59 -8.15 16.67
C ASP A 57 -4.89 -7.92 18.02
N ASP A 58 -3.61 -7.50 18.01
CA ASP A 58 -2.84 -7.25 19.24
C ASP A 58 -3.42 -6.10 20.08
N CYS A 59 -3.76 -5.00 19.40
CA CYS A 59 -4.34 -3.84 20.06
C CYS A 59 -5.88 -3.84 20.00
N ARG A 60 -6.51 -4.65 19.14
CA ARG A 60 -7.95 -4.61 18.86
C ARG A 60 -8.42 -3.23 18.37
N GLY A 61 -7.63 -2.62 17.50
CA GLY A 61 -7.85 -1.26 17.01
C GLY A 61 -7.56 -1.14 15.51
N TRP A 62 -7.94 0.01 14.95
CA TRP A 62 -7.75 0.28 13.52
C TRP A 62 -6.46 1.07 13.29
N HIS A 63 -5.73 0.72 12.23
CA HIS A 63 -4.49 1.40 11.83
C HIS A 63 -4.50 1.73 10.35
N THR A 64 -3.72 2.74 9.98
CA THR A 64 -3.39 3.04 8.59
C THR A 64 -2.05 2.42 8.19
N THR A 65 -1.89 2.12 6.91
CA THR A 65 -0.64 1.63 6.32
C THR A 65 -0.35 2.38 5.03
N SER A 66 0.94 2.62 4.78
CA SER A 66 1.44 3.20 3.53
C SER A 66 1.71 2.18 2.43
N GLN A 67 1.54 0.90 2.74
CA GLN A 67 1.65 -0.15 1.73
C GLN A 67 0.36 -0.21 0.93
N GLU A 68 0.45 0.17 -0.33
CA GLU A 68 -0.50 -0.25 -1.38
C GLU A 68 -0.65 -1.77 -1.31
N ASN A 69 -1.86 -2.28 -1.55
CA ASN A 69 -2.08 -3.72 -1.62
C ASN A 69 -1.19 -4.29 -2.73
N ARG A 70 -0.02 -4.84 -2.38
CA ARG A 70 0.82 -5.51 -3.37
C ARG A 70 -0.03 -6.64 -3.94
N PRO A 71 -0.27 -6.69 -5.28
CA PRO A 71 -0.85 -7.88 -5.85
C PRO A 71 0.04 -9.04 -5.42
N ARG A 72 -0.56 -10.10 -4.88
CA ARG A 72 0.19 -11.33 -4.60
C ARG A 72 0.90 -11.64 -5.90
N HIS A 73 2.22 -11.55 -5.89
CA HIS A 73 3.05 -11.98 -7.00
C HIS A 73 2.69 -13.45 -7.19
N LEU A 74 1.77 -13.74 -8.12
CA LEU A 74 1.61 -15.07 -8.65
C LEU A 74 2.91 -15.27 -9.41
N HIS A 75 3.81 -16.03 -8.78
CA HIS A 75 5.08 -16.44 -9.36
C HIS A 75 4.77 -17.05 -10.73
N PHE A 76 4.97 -16.30 -11.80
CA PHE A 76 4.91 -16.81 -13.16
C PHE A 76 6.30 -17.38 -13.44
N ASP A 77 6.55 -18.58 -12.94
CA ASP A 77 7.72 -19.36 -13.32
C ASP A 77 7.51 -19.89 -14.75
N ALA A 78 8.14 -19.28 -15.76
CA ALA A 78 8.41 -19.91 -17.06
C ALA A 78 9.34 -19.05 -17.96
N PRO A 79 10.16 -19.66 -18.82
CA PRO A 79 11.59 -19.37 -18.88
C PRO A 79 12.03 -18.49 -20.06
N ARG A 80 13.26 -17.98 -19.89
CA ARG A 80 14.15 -17.47 -20.94
C ARG A 80 14.16 -18.39 -22.18
N ALA A 81 14.22 -17.75 -23.35
CA ALA A 81 14.51 -18.28 -24.69
C ALA A 81 13.30 -18.55 -25.59
N ILE A 82 12.90 -17.51 -26.34
CA ILE A 82 12.47 -17.70 -27.72
C ILE A 82 13.68 -17.37 -28.57
N ALA A 83 14.34 -18.41 -29.06
CA ALA A 83 15.37 -18.32 -30.09
C ALA A 83 14.76 -17.65 -31.33
N ASN A 84 15.40 -16.58 -31.82
CA ASN A 84 15.11 -15.97 -33.10
C ASN A 84 15.37 -16.99 -34.21
N ASN A 85 14.32 -17.69 -34.67
CA ASN A 85 14.40 -18.49 -35.87
C ASN A 85 14.20 -17.54 -37.07
N HIS A 86 15.32 -17.11 -37.64
CA HIS A 86 15.39 -16.34 -38.88
C HIS A 86 14.79 -17.19 -40.02
N VAL A 87 13.55 -16.89 -40.41
CA VAL A 87 12.94 -17.45 -41.62
C VAL A 87 13.66 -16.91 -42.85
N GLY A 88 14.22 -17.85 -43.62
CA GLY A 88 15.00 -17.59 -44.83
C GLY A 88 14.19 -16.92 -45.94
N PHE A 89 14.74 -15.84 -46.46
CA PHE A 89 14.36 -15.23 -47.72
C PHE A 89 14.96 -16.06 -48.87
N VAL A 90 14.14 -16.85 -49.57
CA VAL A 90 14.47 -17.38 -50.89
C VAL A 90 13.46 -16.87 -51.89
N GLY A 91 13.96 -15.98 -52.77
CA GLY A 91 13.18 -15.30 -53.79
C GLY A 91 12.65 -16.22 -54.88
N ARG A 92 11.62 -15.74 -55.57
CA ARG A 92 11.20 -16.26 -56.86
C ARG A 92 11.17 -15.10 -57.85
N ARG A 93 11.98 -15.28 -58.88
CA ARG A 93 12.14 -14.47 -60.09
C ARG A 93 10.79 -14.32 -60.81
N ALA A 94 10.56 -13.15 -61.40
CA ALA A 94 9.70 -12.97 -62.57
C ALA A 94 10.60 -12.78 -63.78
#